data_AF-A0AAD9K8W2-F1
#
_entry.id   AF-A0AAD9K8W2-F1
#
_cell.length_a   1.000
_cell.length_b   1.000
_cell.length_c   1.000
_cell.angle_alpha   90.00
_cell.angle_beta   90.00
_cell.angle_gamma   90.00
#
_symmetry.space_group_name_H-M   'P 1'
#
loop_
_entity.id
_entity.type
_entity.pdbx_description
1 polymer ?
#
loop_
_entity_poly.entity_id
_entity_poly.type
_entity_poly.pdbx_seq_one_letter_code
_entity_poly.pdbx_strand_id
1 'polypeptide(L)'
;MGDSECKTANVKVSHNKLSLSGNQKENKDTEKCNVKSEGHTVEIGGHYLVQRCDNSWHIAEVIETRLNEQNGGKQEYYVHYDAFNRRLDEWVEVDRFDLTHKVEDHGHGLNKEIVAITTSDLSDGTDRKITRNQKRKHDEINHVQKTYAEMDPTTAALEKEHEAITKVKYIDKIQIGKYEIDAWYFSPYPEEYGKQPKLWICEYCLKYMRLEKSYRYHMSECVHRQPPGKEIYRKQKISVFEVDGKDHKIYCQTVCLLAKLFLDHKTLYFDVEPFVFYILTEVDRHGCHLVGYFSKEKESPDGNNLACILTLPPYQRKGYGKFLIAFSYELSKLEGTVGSPEKPLSDLGKLSYRSYWSWVLLEILRDFKGTISIRELSEMTSITQSDIISTLQMLNMVKYWKGQHVICVTPKLVEEHIKSAQYKRPPITVDPEYLRWTPPKRVTKVQKKS
;
A
#
# COMPACT_ATOMS: atom_id res chain seq x y z
N MET A 1 -15.02 -62.32 19.21
CA MET A 1 -14.69 -63.76 19.13
C MET A 1 -13.47 -63.91 18.26
N GLY A 2 -12.35 -64.34 18.84
CA GLY A 2 -11.10 -64.67 18.13
C GLY A 2 -9.89 -63.90 18.62
N ASP A 3 -9.43 -64.22 19.85
CA ASP A 3 -8.08 -63.91 20.36
C ASP A 3 -7.02 -64.76 19.66
N SER A 4 -5.80 -64.23 19.49
CA SER A 4 -4.56 -65.02 19.54
C SER A 4 -3.31 -64.12 19.67
N GLU A 5 -2.44 -64.53 20.57
CA GLU A 5 -1.37 -63.80 21.25
C GLU A 5 -0.05 -63.66 20.47
N CYS A 6 0.62 -62.52 20.72
CA CYS A 6 2.02 -62.31 21.11
C CYS A 6 3.07 -63.44 20.92
N LYS A 7 4.18 -63.15 20.21
CA LYS A 7 5.54 -63.62 20.57
C LYS A 7 6.64 -62.62 20.15
N THR A 8 7.38 -62.15 21.15
CA THR A 8 8.69 -61.48 21.10
C THR A 8 9.83 -62.49 20.93
N ALA A 9 10.91 -62.10 20.24
CA ALA A 9 12.21 -62.76 20.34
C ALA A 9 13.36 -61.74 20.22
N ASN A 10 14.06 -61.52 21.35
CA ASN A 10 15.42 -61.02 21.43
C ASN A 10 16.40 -62.09 20.91
N VAL A 11 17.61 -61.69 20.46
CA VAL A 11 18.91 -62.23 20.96
C VAL A 11 20.15 -61.69 20.20
N LYS A 12 21.05 -61.10 21.01
CA LYS A 12 22.52 -61.11 21.07
C LYS A 12 23.43 -60.37 20.05
N VAL A 13 24.06 -59.35 20.64
CA VAL A 13 25.39 -58.78 20.44
C VAL A 13 26.49 -59.86 20.41
N SER A 14 27.53 -59.65 19.59
CA SER A 14 28.85 -60.28 19.73
C SER A 14 29.95 -59.22 19.54
N HIS A 15 30.75 -59.04 20.59
CA HIS A 15 31.99 -58.27 20.59
C HIS A 15 33.11 -59.03 19.86
N ASN A 16 34.00 -58.31 19.18
CA ASN A 16 35.41 -58.72 19.13
C ASN A 16 36.33 -57.50 19.06
N LYS A 17 37.19 -57.39 20.08
CA LYS A 17 38.38 -56.55 20.16
C LYS A 17 39.52 -57.28 19.46
N LEU A 18 40.34 -56.56 18.70
CA LEU A 18 41.77 -56.88 18.53
C LEU A 18 42.53 -55.60 18.17
N SER A 19 43.50 -55.28 19.03
CA SER A 19 44.51 -54.23 18.92
C SER A 19 45.80 -54.79 18.32
N LEU A 20 46.52 -54.00 17.51
CA LEU A 20 47.94 -53.65 17.72
C LEU A 20 48.53 -52.80 16.57
N SER A 21 48.95 -51.58 16.95
CA SER A 21 50.17 -50.81 16.60
C SER A 21 50.70 -50.67 15.15
N GLY A 22 50.74 -49.40 14.72
CA GLY A 22 51.97 -48.70 14.29
C GLY A 22 52.19 -48.47 12.79
N ASN A 23 51.99 -47.24 12.29
CA ASN A 23 53.08 -46.26 12.06
C ASN A 23 52.59 -44.94 11.43
N GLN A 24 53.35 -43.89 11.71
CA GLN A 24 53.15 -42.47 11.45
C GLN A 24 53.00 -42.08 9.96
N LYS A 25 52.15 -41.09 9.67
CA LYS A 25 52.53 -39.89 8.89
C LYS A 25 51.48 -38.78 9.05
N GLU A 26 52.01 -37.61 9.37
CA GLU A 26 51.34 -36.34 9.64
C GLU A 26 50.50 -35.88 8.44
N ASN A 27 49.35 -35.28 8.73
CA ASN A 27 48.91 -34.08 8.01
C ASN A 27 48.10 -33.20 8.96
N LYS A 28 48.53 -31.95 9.02
CA LYS A 28 48.06 -30.86 9.87
C LYS A 28 46.69 -30.37 9.42
N ASP A 29 46.08 -29.59 10.31
CA ASP A 29 44.90 -28.73 10.14
C ASP A 29 43.56 -29.37 10.54
N THR A 30 43.33 -29.44 11.84
CA THR A 30 41.99 -29.33 12.44
C THR A 30 42.10 -28.92 13.91
N GLU A 31 42.51 -27.68 14.16
CA GLU A 31 42.21 -27.04 15.43
C GLU A 31 40.77 -26.52 15.42
N LYS A 32 39.94 -27.27 16.13
CA LYS A 32 38.64 -26.84 16.62
C LYS A 32 38.81 -25.57 17.47
N CYS A 33 38.47 -24.42 16.91
CA CYS A 33 38.06 -23.28 17.72
C CYS A 33 36.62 -23.52 18.17
N ASN A 34 36.50 -24.18 19.33
CA ASN A 34 35.28 -24.21 20.12
C ASN A 34 35.08 -22.80 20.71
N VAL A 35 34.64 -21.85 19.88
CA VAL A 35 34.22 -20.53 20.36
C VAL A 35 32.87 -20.73 21.02
N LYS A 36 32.87 -20.67 22.35
CA LYS A 36 31.66 -20.43 23.13
C LYS A 36 31.02 -19.17 22.57
N SER A 37 29.88 -19.30 21.90
CA SER A 37 29.05 -18.16 21.52
C SER A 37 28.56 -17.50 22.81
N GLU A 38 29.20 -16.42 23.23
CA GLU A 38 28.60 -15.47 24.16
C GLU A 38 27.32 -14.98 23.49
N GLY A 39 26.17 -15.37 24.07
CA GLY A 39 24.85 -15.09 23.53
C GLY A 39 24.60 -13.59 23.54
N HIS A 40 24.84 -12.93 22.41
CA HIS A 40 24.40 -11.57 22.17
C HIS A 40 22.90 -11.64 21.90
N THR A 41 22.10 -11.39 22.93
CA THR A 41 20.65 -11.30 22.80
C THR A 41 20.28 -9.97 22.16
N VAL A 42 19.46 -10.00 21.12
CA VAL A 42 18.89 -8.80 20.49
C VAL A 42 17.91 -8.15 21.46
N GLU A 43 18.10 -6.86 21.76
CA GLU A 43 17.31 -6.11 22.73
C GLU A 43 16.31 -5.16 22.04
N ILE A 44 15.09 -5.06 22.59
CA ILE A 44 14.10 -4.07 22.17
C ILE A 44 14.63 -2.65 22.46
N GLY A 45 14.49 -1.75 21.49
CA GLY A 45 15.03 -0.40 21.47
C GLY A 45 16.48 -0.31 20.99
N GLY A 46 17.17 -1.44 20.82
CA GLY A 46 18.54 -1.47 20.29
C GLY A 46 18.59 -1.20 18.79
N HIS A 47 19.66 -0.54 18.34
CA HIS A 47 19.95 -0.34 16.91
C HIS A 47 21.04 -1.31 16.46
N TYR A 48 20.74 -2.05 15.40
CA TYR A 48 21.62 -3.09 14.85
C TYR A 48 21.72 -2.94 13.34
N LEU A 49 22.83 -3.41 12.77
CA LEU A 49 22.92 -3.58 11.33
C LEU A 49 22.15 -4.85 10.94
N VAL A 50 21.09 -4.68 10.16
CA VAL A 50 20.17 -5.75 9.76
C VAL A 50 20.18 -5.88 8.24
N GLN A 51 20.38 -7.10 7.75
CA GLN A 51 20.33 -7.40 6.33
C GLN A 51 18.89 -7.41 5.82
N ARG A 52 18.61 -6.79 4.68
CA ARG A 52 17.32 -6.78 3.97
C ARG A 52 17.19 -7.96 2.99
N CYS A 53 15.99 -8.20 2.50
CA CYS A 53 15.72 -9.28 1.53
C CYS A 53 16.45 -9.12 0.18
N ASP A 54 16.91 -7.92 -0.16
CA ASP A 54 17.77 -7.63 -1.31
C ASP A 54 19.27 -7.77 -1.00
N ASN A 55 19.61 -8.32 0.17
CA ASN A 55 20.95 -8.49 0.73
C ASN A 55 21.68 -7.19 1.12
N SER A 56 21.01 -6.03 1.06
CA SER A 56 21.57 -4.76 1.55
C SER A 56 21.57 -4.69 3.09
N TRP A 57 22.55 -4.03 3.68
CA TRP A 57 22.67 -3.87 5.13
C TRP A 57 22.28 -2.46 5.56
N HIS A 58 21.41 -2.37 6.56
CA HIS A 58 20.87 -1.10 7.04
C HIS A 58 20.79 -1.08 8.56
N ILE A 59 21.00 0.09 9.16
CA ILE A 59 20.77 0.28 10.60
C ILE A 59 19.25 0.22 10.82
N ALA A 60 18.84 -0.54 11.84
CA ALA A 60 17.44 -0.68 12.20
C ALA A 60 17.23 -0.71 13.72
N GLU A 61 16.19 -0.02 14.18
CA GLU A 61 15.66 -0.08 15.55
C GLU A 61 14.86 -1.38 15.71
N VAL A 62 15.14 -2.15 16.75
CA VAL A 62 14.30 -3.30 17.15
C VAL A 62 13.12 -2.79 17.95
N ILE A 63 11.91 -2.94 17.43
CA ILE A 63 10.70 -2.40 18.05
C ILE A 63 10.00 -3.43 18.93
N GLU A 64 9.94 -4.68 18.49
CA GLU A 64 9.16 -5.73 19.17
C GLU A 64 9.72 -7.13 18.87
N THR A 65 9.40 -8.13 19.70
CA THR A 65 9.72 -9.54 19.43
C THR A 65 8.49 -10.44 19.51
N ARG A 66 8.48 -11.52 18.72
CA ARG A 66 7.41 -12.53 18.76
C ARG A 66 7.95 -13.94 18.57
N LEU A 67 7.16 -14.92 18.99
CA LEU A 67 7.37 -16.32 18.65
C LEU A 67 6.44 -16.70 17.48
N ASN A 68 7.02 -17.14 16.35
CA ASN A 68 6.24 -17.52 15.19
C ASN A 68 5.83 -19.01 15.26
N GLU A 69 4.65 -19.27 15.83
CA GLU A 69 4.10 -20.62 15.97
C GLU A 69 3.82 -21.31 14.62
N GLN A 70 3.57 -20.54 13.55
CA GLN A 70 3.32 -21.11 12.21
C GLN A 70 4.62 -21.54 11.50
N ASN A 71 5.77 -21.01 11.91
CA ASN A 71 7.08 -21.27 11.30
C ASN A 71 8.03 -22.00 12.25
N GLY A 72 7.52 -23.03 12.95
CA GLY A 72 8.33 -23.90 13.80
C GLY A 72 8.73 -23.31 15.15
N GLY A 73 8.09 -22.23 15.60
CA GLY A 73 8.34 -21.62 16.91
C GLY A 73 9.64 -20.81 16.97
N LYS A 74 10.09 -20.27 15.84
CA LYS A 74 11.28 -19.40 15.81
C LYS A 74 10.98 -18.03 16.42
N GLN A 75 12.00 -17.44 17.03
CA GLN A 75 11.94 -16.06 17.52
C GLN A 75 12.21 -15.09 16.37
N GLU A 76 11.36 -14.09 16.24
CA GLU A 76 11.47 -13.03 15.24
C GLU A 76 11.46 -11.65 15.92
N TYR A 77 12.06 -10.67 15.24
CA TYR A 77 12.20 -9.30 15.71
C TYR A 77 11.61 -8.35 14.67
N TYR A 78 10.70 -7.48 15.09
CA TYR A 78 10.15 -6.44 14.23
C TYR A 78 11.09 -5.25 14.20
N VAL A 79 11.58 -4.91 13.01
CA VAL A 79 12.62 -3.89 12.83
C VAL A 79 12.12 -2.72 11.99
N HIS A 80 12.50 -1.51 12.39
CA HIS A 80 12.33 -0.30 11.59
C HIS A 80 13.68 0.17 11.06
N TYR A 81 13.78 0.30 9.74
CA TYR A 81 15.02 0.74 9.09
C TYR A 81 15.14 2.26 9.12
N ASP A 82 16.27 2.75 9.64
CA ASP A 82 16.53 4.19 9.79
C ASP A 82 16.44 4.92 8.44
N ALA A 83 15.72 6.05 8.43
CA ALA A 83 15.46 6.87 7.25
C ALA A 83 14.62 6.20 6.14
N PHE A 84 14.05 5.02 6.39
CA PHE A 84 13.10 4.38 5.48
C PHE A 84 11.65 4.56 5.94
N ASN A 85 10.72 4.43 5.00
CA ASN A 85 9.30 4.47 5.32
C ASN A 85 8.87 3.17 6.02
N ARG A 86 8.03 3.27 7.05
CA ARG A 86 7.52 2.14 7.86
C ARG A 86 6.88 1.00 7.05
N ARG A 87 6.47 1.25 5.79
CA ARG A 87 6.02 0.19 4.87
C ARG A 87 7.08 -0.90 4.62
N LEU A 88 8.35 -0.59 4.87
CA LEU A 88 9.49 -1.48 4.69
C LEU A 88 9.88 -2.21 5.98
N ASP A 89 9.24 -1.89 7.10
CA ASP A 89 9.44 -2.60 8.36
C ASP A 89 9.00 -4.06 8.18
N GLU A 90 9.69 -4.98 8.84
CA GLU A 90 9.47 -6.42 8.69
C GLU A 90 9.87 -7.18 9.95
N TRP A 91 9.37 -8.41 10.07
CA TRP A 91 9.86 -9.38 11.04
C TRP A 91 11.06 -10.12 10.47
N VAL A 92 12.16 -10.12 11.21
CA VAL A 92 13.42 -10.75 10.82
C VAL A 92 13.88 -11.76 11.87
N GLU A 93 14.49 -12.85 11.42
CA GLU A 93 15.16 -13.83 12.29
C GLU A 93 16.55 -13.30 12.72
N VAL A 94 17.10 -13.89 13.79
CA VAL A 94 18.40 -13.45 14.38
C VAL A 94 19.58 -13.58 13.41
N ASP A 95 19.48 -14.46 12.41
CA ASP A 95 20.51 -14.68 11.39
C ASP A 95 20.72 -13.48 10.45
N ARG A 96 19.77 -12.56 10.39
CA ARG A 96 19.86 -11.31 9.61
C ARG A 96 20.50 -10.15 10.39
N PHE A 97 20.90 -10.35 11.64
CA PHE A 97 21.57 -9.34 12.46
C PHE A 97 23.08 -9.52 12.42
N ASP A 98 23.80 -8.42 12.23
CA ASP A 98 25.21 -8.36 12.59
C ASP A 98 25.33 -8.06 14.08
N LEU A 99 25.53 -9.10 14.88
CA LEU A 99 25.68 -9.01 16.34
C LEU A 99 27.11 -8.65 16.76
N THR A 100 28.05 -8.52 15.83
CA THR A 100 29.44 -8.18 16.13
C THR A 100 29.63 -6.68 16.39
N HIS A 101 28.69 -5.84 15.95
CA HIS A 101 28.72 -4.39 16.11
C HIS A 101 27.36 -3.87 16.58
N LYS A 102 27.11 -3.85 17.91
CA LYS A 102 25.98 -3.08 18.46
C LYS A 102 26.30 -1.59 18.21
N VAL A 103 25.47 -0.91 17.43
CA VAL A 103 25.67 0.51 17.15
C VAL A 103 25.23 1.26 18.41
N GLU A 104 26.18 1.76 19.20
CA GLU A 104 25.86 2.62 20.34
C GLU A 104 25.25 3.94 19.84
N ASP A 105 24.14 4.34 20.46
CA ASP A 105 23.34 5.51 20.10
C ASP A 105 24.18 6.80 20.20
N HIS A 106 24.71 7.24 19.06
CA HIS A 106 25.33 8.54 18.89
C HIS A 106 24.60 9.28 17.79
N GLY A 107 23.65 10.10 18.23
CA GLY A 107 22.82 10.94 17.40
C GLY A 107 23.55 11.59 16.21
N HIS A 108 22.91 11.52 15.06
CA HIS A 108 23.13 12.33 13.85
C HIS A 108 24.53 12.36 13.20
N GLY A 109 25.55 11.65 13.71
CA GLY A 109 26.94 11.78 13.22
C GLY A 109 27.44 10.71 12.24
N LEU A 110 27.06 9.44 12.41
CA LEU A 110 27.67 8.31 11.68
C LEU A 110 27.10 8.03 10.29
N ASN A 111 25.98 8.66 9.92
CA ASN A 111 25.33 8.47 8.61
C ASN A 111 26.20 8.87 7.40
N LYS A 112 27.35 9.54 7.62
CA LYS A 112 28.20 10.02 6.53
C LYS A 112 29.30 9.04 6.11
N GLU A 113 29.81 8.21 7.01
CA GLU A 113 30.95 7.32 6.71
C GLU A 113 30.50 5.95 6.19
N ILE A 114 29.40 5.38 6.68
CA ILE A 114 28.92 4.07 6.22
C ILE A 114 28.28 4.17 4.81
N VAL A 115 27.52 5.23 4.53
CA VAL A 115 26.92 5.48 3.21
C VAL A 115 27.99 5.73 2.13
N ALA A 116 29.14 6.28 2.51
CA ALA A 116 30.25 6.55 1.59
C ALA A 116 30.95 5.27 1.09
N ILE A 117 30.93 4.18 1.87
CA ILE A 117 31.55 2.91 1.49
C ILE A 117 30.67 2.14 0.48
N THR A 118 29.35 2.29 0.54
CA THR A 118 28.40 1.57 -0.35
C THR A 118 28.09 2.31 -1.65
N THR A 119 28.48 3.59 -1.80
CA THR A 119 28.13 4.43 -2.95
C THR A 119 29.29 4.73 -3.91
N SER A 120 30.49 4.25 -3.61
CA SER A 120 31.72 4.54 -4.37
C SER A 120 31.78 3.94 -5.79
N ASP A 121 30.83 3.09 -6.20
CA ASP A 121 30.87 2.44 -7.53
C ASP A 121 29.92 3.03 -8.59
N LEU A 122 29.10 4.06 -8.31
CA LEU A 122 28.13 4.58 -9.30
C LEU A 122 27.87 6.09 -9.28
N SER A 123 28.89 6.95 -9.17
CA SER A 123 28.69 8.37 -9.50
C SER A 123 29.90 9.05 -10.11
N ASP A 124 29.87 9.21 -11.43
CA ASP A 124 30.62 10.23 -12.15
C ASP A 124 29.92 11.60 -11.98
N GLY A 125 30.70 12.59 -11.54
CA GLY A 125 30.59 14.01 -11.82
C GLY A 125 29.25 14.73 -11.68
N THR A 126 29.06 15.48 -10.59
CA THR A 126 29.09 16.97 -10.57
C THR A 126 28.42 17.51 -9.31
N ASP A 127 29.25 17.87 -8.33
CA ASP A 127 28.82 18.46 -7.07
C ASP A 127 28.43 19.94 -7.28
N ARG A 128 27.18 20.19 -7.68
CA ARG A 128 26.61 21.55 -7.80
C ARG A 128 25.70 21.83 -6.60
N LYS A 129 26.18 22.70 -5.70
CA LYS A 129 25.42 23.26 -4.57
C LYS A 129 24.05 23.80 -5.04
N ILE A 130 22.98 23.15 -4.55
CA ILE A 130 21.59 23.46 -4.85
C ILE A 130 21.18 24.79 -4.22
N THR A 131 20.50 25.65 -4.98
CA THR A 131 20.03 26.96 -4.50
C THR A 131 18.83 26.82 -3.56
N ARG A 132 18.64 27.78 -2.64
CA ARG A 132 17.53 27.80 -1.66
C ARG A 132 16.13 27.62 -2.29
N ASN A 133 15.95 28.07 -3.53
CA ASN A 133 14.69 27.95 -4.28
C ASN A 133 14.49 26.56 -4.91
N GLN A 134 15.57 25.88 -5.31
CA GLN A 134 15.53 24.50 -5.76
C GLN A 134 15.35 23.52 -4.58
N LYS A 135 15.89 23.83 -3.40
CA LYS A 135 15.63 23.09 -2.17
C LYS A 135 14.14 23.16 -1.75
N ARG A 136 13.53 24.36 -1.80
CA ARG A 136 12.07 24.51 -1.60
C ARG A 136 11.24 23.68 -2.59
N LYS A 137 11.57 23.71 -3.88
CA LYS A 137 10.90 22.86 -4.87
C LYS A 137 11.12 21.36 -4.61
N HIS A 138 12.32 20.96 -4.19
CA HIS A 138 12.61 19.56 -3.84
C HIS A 138 11.82 19.11 -2.61
N ASP A 139 11.72 19.95 -1.57
CA ASP A 139 10.96 19.68 -0.35
C ASP A 139 9.44 19.68 -0.62
N GLU A 140 8.95 20.53 -1.52
CA GLU A 140 7.55 20.53 -2.02
C GLU A 140 7.22 19.30 -2.89
N ILE A 141 8.22 18.78 -3.63
CA ILE A 141 8.08 17.58 -4.47
C ILE A 141 8.13 16.31 -3.60
N ASN A 142 8.93 16.29 -2.53
CA ASN A 142 9.10 15.14 -1.65
C ASN A 142 8.18 15.14 -0.42
N HIS A 143 7.42 16.21 -0.18
CA HIS A 143 6.32 16.28 0.80
C HIS A 143 6.62 15.50 2.08
N VAL A 144 7.67 15.92 2.81
CA VAL A 144 7.84 15.55 4.21
C VAL A 144 6.49 15.74 4.89
N GLN A 145 6.01 14.69 5.57
CA GLN A 145 4.76 14.70 6.32
C GLN A 145 4.60 16.04 7.04
N LYS A 146 3.40 16.63 7.03
CA LYS A 146 3.11 17.77 7.89
C LYS A 146 3.57 17.39 9.30
N THR A 147 4.49 18.16 9.86
CA THR A 147 4.96 17.91 11.22
C THR A 147 3.76 18.02 12.15
N TYR A 148 3.70 17.22 13.22
CA TYR A 148 2.64 17.28 14.24
C TYR A 148 2.34 18.71 14.73
N ALA A 149 3.31 19.63 14.56
CA ALA A 149 3.18 21.06 14.85
C ALA A 149 2.15 21.81 13.99
N GLU A 150 1.71 21.28 12.85
CA GLU A 150 0.72 21.91 11.96
C GLU A 150 -0.71 21.38 12.15
N MET A 151 -0.91 20.40 13.04
CA MET A 151 -2.21 19.80 13.35
C MET A 151 -2.80 20.40 14.62
N ASP A 152 -4.13 20.33 14.78
CA ASP A 152 -4.74 20.69 16.06
C ASP A 152 -4.30 19.69 17.15
N PRO A 153 -4.18 20.12 18.42
CA PRO A 153 -3.64 19.30 19.49
C PRO A 153 -4.40 17.98 19.71
N THR A 154 -5.71 17.96 19.47
CA THR A 154 -6.56 16.77 19.60
C THR A 154 -6.29 15.76 18.49
N THR A 155 -6.22 16.19 17.23
CA THR A 155 -5.86 15.35 16.09
C THR A 155 -4.43 14.84 16.23
N ALA A 156 -3.49 15.69 16.62
CA ALA A 156 -2.10 15.28 16.85
C ALA A 156 -1.97 14.22 17.96
N ALA A 157 -2.75 14.33 19.04
CA ALA A 157 -2.76 13.33 20.11
C ALA A 157 -3.37 11.99 19.65
N LEU A 158 -4.49 12.04 18.94
CA LEU A 158 -5.13 10.84 18.36
C LEU A 158 -4.24 10.15 17.33
N GLU A 159 -3.55 10.92 16.48
CA GLU A 159 -2.58 10.38 15.52
C GLU A 159 -1.38 9.75 16.23
N LYS A 160 -0.85 10.38 17.28
CA LYS A 160 0.26 9.83 18.06
C LYS A 160 -0.11 8.53 18.79
N GLU A 161 -1.31 8.47 19.36
CA GLU A 161 -1.85 7.24 19.97
C GLU A 161 -2.09 6.16 18.92
N HIS A 162 -2.68 6.52 17.76
CA HIS A 162 -2.88 5.62 16.65
C HIS A 162 -1.54 5.06 16.13
N GLU A 163 -0.53 5.90 15.97
CA GLU A 163 0.81 5.48 15.55
C GLU A 163 1.48 4.56 16.57
N ALA A 164 1.31 4.80 17.87
CA ALA A 164 1.86 3.93 18.90
C ALA A 164 1.22 2.52 18.84
N ILE A 165 -0.10 2.45 18.67
CA ILE A 165 -0.84 1.18 18.57
C ILE A 165 -0.53 0.45 17.26
N THR A 166 -0.31 1.20 16.17
CA THR A 166 -0.11 0.65 14.82
C THR A 166 1.37 0.51 14.42
N LYS A 167 2.31 0.79 15.34
CA LYS A 167 3.77 0.75 15.10
C LYS A 167 4.24 -0.62 14.60
N VAL A 168 3.59 -1.69 15.06
CA VAL A 168 3.95 -3.07 14.71
C VAL A 168 2.88 -3.69 13.82
N LYS A 169 3.23 -4.11 12.59
CA LYS A 169 2.36 -4.97 11.79
C LYS A 169 2.57 -6.42 12.25
N TYR A 170 1.48 -7.11 12.56
CA TYR A 170 1.53 -8.52 12.92
C TYR A 170 1.23 -9.44 11.72
N ILE A 171 0.32 -9.01 10.85
CA ILE A 171 0.04 -9.71 9.60
C ILE A 171 1.11 -9.30 8.60
N ASP A 172 1.94 -10.25 8.20
CA ASP A 172 3.02 -10.02 7.24
C ASP A 172 2.54 -10.23 5.83
N LYS A 173 1.69 -11.25 5.65
CA LYS A 173 1.27 -11.72 4.34
C LYS A 173 -0.22 -12.03 4.30
N ILE A 174 -0.79 -11.85 3.13
CA ILE A 174 -2.12 -12.36 2.81
C ILE A 174 -2.06 -13.28 1.59
N GLN A 175 -2.83 -14.37 1.61
CA GLN A 175 -3.18 -15.12 0.42
C GLN A 175 -4.54 -14.63 -0.08
N ILE A 176 -4.61 -14.12 -1.32
CA ILE A 176 -5.86 -13.78 -1.99
C ILE A 176 -5.85 -14.31 -3.43
N GLY A 177 -6.75 -15.25 -3.69
CA GLY A 177 -6.76 -16.01 -4.95
C GLY A 177 -5.39 -16.63 -5.21
N LYS A 178 -4.80 -16.35 -6.39
CA LYS A 178 -3.48 -16.84 -6.79
C LYS A 178 -2.29 -16.04 -6.23
N TYR A 179 -2.52 -14.96 -5.48
CA TYR A 179 -1.46 -14.07 -5.01
C TYR A 179 -1.17 -14.24 -3.52
N GLU A 180 0.11 -14.31 -3.19
CA GLU A 180 0.62 -14.00 -1.87
C GLU A 180 1.14 -12.56 -1.89
N ILE A 181 0.70 -11.73 -0.94
CA ILE A 181 0.98 -10.28 -0.93
C ILE A 181 1.48 -9.88 0.45
N ASP A 182 2.63 -9.19 0.51
CA ASP A 182 3.16 -8.62 1.74
C ASP A 182 2.35 -7.40 2.18
N ALA A 183 1.95 -7.35 3.44
CA ALA A 183 1.30 -6.21 4.05
C ALA A 183 2.30 -5.08 4.31
N TRP A 184 1.86 -3.85 4.11
CA TRP A 184 2.67 -2.64 4.29
C TRP A 184 2.45 -2.03 5.67
N TYR A 185 1.22 -2.09 6.17
CA TYR A 185 0.83 -1.43 7.41
C TYR A 185 0.01 -2.37 8.29
N PHE A 186 -0.07 -2.03 9.57
CA PHE A 186 -1.01 -2.65 10.51
C PHE A 186 -2.45 -2.49 10.02
N SER A 187 -3.27 -3.53 10.20
CA SER A 187 -4.72 -3.51 10.03
C SER A 187 -5.41 -4.17 11.23
N PRO A 188 -6.48 -3.57 11.78
CA PRO A 188 -7.14 -4.01 13.00
C PRO A 188 -8.11 -5.17 12.75
N TYR A 189 -7.60 -6.28 12.22
CA TYR A 189 -8.34 -7.53 12.20
C TYR A 189 -8.63 -7.97 13.66
N PRO A 190 -9.74 -8.68 13.92
CA PRO A 190 -10.04 -9.17 15.26
C PRO A 190 -8.87 -9.97 15.84
N GLU A 191 -8.67 -9.91 17.16
CA GLU A 191 -7.43 -10.35 17.82
C GLU A 191 -6.96 -11.76 17.41
N GLU A 192 -7.89 -12.70 17.25
CA GLU A 192 -7.60 -14.08 16.83
C GLU A 192 -6.98 -14.21 15.42
N TYR A 193 -7.17 -13.20 14.57
CA TYR A 193 -6.59 -13.08 13.22
C TYR A 193 -5.44 -12.06 13.19
N GLY A 194 -5.56 -10.98 13.98
CA GLY A 194 -4.65 -9.84 13.96
C GLY A 194 -3.21 -10.22 14.29
N LYS A 195 -2.98 -11.26 15.09
CA LYS A 195 -1.64 -11.75 15.48
C LYS A 195 -1.09 -12.87 14.57
N GLN A 196 -1.77 -13.22 13.48
CA GLN A 196 -1.31 -14.27 12.58
C GLN A 196 -0.33 -13.71 11.54
N PRO A 197 0.80 -14.39 11.25
CA PRO A 197 1.76 -13.93 10.26
C PRO A 197 1.18 -13.96 8.83
N LYS A 198 0.29 -14.92 8.56
CA LYS A 198 -0.42 -15.05 7.28
C LYS A 198 -1.93 -15.17 7.46
N LEU A 199 -2.69 -14.38 6.68
CA LEU A 199 -4.13 -14.54 6.53
C LEU A 199 -4.50 -15.13 5.17
N TRP A 200 -5.59 -15.89 5.13
CA TRP A 200 -6.16 -16.45 3.91
C TRP A 200 -7.49 -15.76 3.62
N ILE A 201 -7.58 -15.08 2.49
CA ILE A 201 -8.72 -14.23 2.14
C ILE A 201 -9.38 -14.75 0.88
N CYS A 202 -10.69 -15.01 0.94
CA CYS A 202 -11.49 -15.34 -0.22
C CYS A 202 -11.53 -14.16 -1.18
N GLU A 203 -11.16 -14.35 -2.45
CA GLU A 203 -11.11 -13.25 -3.43
C GLU A 203 -12.48 -12.70 -3.85
N TYR A 204 -13.56 -13.42 -3.56
CA TYR A 204 -14.92 -13.04 -3.92
C TYR A 204 -15.68 -12.42 -2.76
N CYS A 205 -15.79 -13.13 -1.62
CA CYS A 205 -16.57 -12.64 -0.47
C CYS A 205 -15.72 -11.93 0.59
N LEU A 206 -14.39 -11.91 0.42
CA LEU A 206 -13.41 -11.27 1.32
C LEU A 206 -13.41 -11.79 2.76
N LYS A 207 -14.05 -12.94 3.00
CA LYS A 207 -13.90 -13.67 4.27
C LYS A 207 -12.42 -14.00 4.48
N TYR A 208 -11.92 -13.63 5.65
CA TYR A 208 -10.56 -13.92 6.11
C TYR A 208 -10.55 -15.14 7.05
N MET A 209 -9.48 -15.92 6.98
CA MET A 209 -9.29 -17.19 7.68
C MET A 209 -7.85 -17.32 8.15
N ARG A 210 -7.63 -18.06 9.23
CA ARG A 210 -6.31 -18.29 9.84
C ARG A 210 -5.53 -19.41 9.15
N LEU A 211 -6.22 -20.48 8.76
CA LEU A 211 -5.61 -21.72 8.30
C LEU A 211 -5.90 -21.98 6.83
N GLU A 212 -4.92 -22.52 6.12
CA GLU A 212 -5.09 -22.95 4.73
C GLU A 212 -6.20 -24.00 4.58
N LYS A 213 -6.32 -24.93 5.54
CA LYS A 213 -7.37 -25.95 5.53
C LYS A 213 -8.77 -25.33 5.55
N SER A 214 -8.98 -24.32 6.39
CA SER A 214 -10.26 -23.58 6.43
C SER A 214 -10.51 -22.79 5.15
N TYR A 215 -9.46 -22.23 4.54
CA TYR A 215 -9.54 -21.54 3.25
C TYR A 215 -9.95 -22.48 2.12
N ARG A 216 -9.28 -23.63 1.97
CA ARG A 216 -9.62 -24.62 0.94
C ARG A 216 -11.04 -25.14 1.09
N TYR A 217 -11.49 -25.42 2.31
CA TYR A 217 -12.88 -25.78 2.59
C TYR A 217 -13.83 -24.65 2.21
N HIS A 218 -13.54 -23.41 2.59
CA HIS A 218 -14.37 -22.27 2.18
C HIS A 218 -14.44 -22.12 0.65
N MET A 219 -13.36 -22.36 -0.08
CA MET A 219 -13.35 -22.27 -1.54
C MET A 219 -14.20 -23.37 -2.21
N SER A 220 -14.44 -24.53 -1.56
CA SER A 220 -15.37 -25.55 -2.07
C SER A 220 -16.83 -25.16 -1.86
N GLU A 221 -17.14 -24.51 -0.74
CA GLU A 221 -18.51 -24.17 -0.35
C GLU A 221 -18.98 -22.78 -0.82
N CYS A 222 -18.04 -21.85 -1.03
CA CYS A 222 -18.37 -20.46 -1.34
C CYS A 222 -19.08 -20.36 -2.70
N VAL A 223 -20.29 -19.82 -2.70
CA VAL A 223 -21.10 -19.61 -3.92
C VAL A 223 -20.81 -18.27 -4.60
N HIS A 224 -20.12 -17.34 -3.93
CA HIS A 224 -19.84 -16.01 -4.47
C HIS A 224 -18.76 -16.06 -5.56
N ARG A 225 -19.02 -15.41 -6.69
CA ARG A 225 -18.07 -15.24 -7.82
C ARG A 225 -17.95 -13.80 -8.29
N GLN A 226 -18.49 -12.85 -7.52
CA GLN A 226 -18.43 -11.41 -7.79
C GLN A 226 -18.70 -10.63 -6.50
N PRO A 227 -18.34 -9.33 -6.45
CA PRO A 227 -18.78 -8.45 -5.38
C PRO A 227 -20.30 -8.42 -5.24
N PRO A 228 -20.83 -8.15 -4.03
CA PRO A 228 -22.25 -7.86 -3.85
C PRO A 228 -22.62 -6.52 -4.52
N GLY A 229 -23.85 -6.06 -4.32
CA GLY A 229 -24.33 -4.79 -4.88
C GLY A 229 -24.64 -4.88 -6.38
N LYS A 230 -24.55 -3.74 -7.06
CA LYS A 230 -25.00 -3.57 -8.45
C LYS A 230 -23.82 -3.41 -9.38
N GLU A 231 -23.75 -4.22 -10.43
CA GLU A 231 -22.82 -3.97 -11.54
C GLU A 231 -23.29 -2.75 -12.35
N ILE A 232 -22.57 -1.63 -12.21
CA ILE A 232 -22.93 -0.36 -12.85
C ILE A 232 -22.07 -0.06 -14.07
N TYR A 233 -21.01 -0.82 -14.30
CA TYR A 233 -20.15 -0.70 -15.47
C TYR A 233 -19.63 -2.05 -15.89
N ARG A 234 -19.71 -2.36 -17.19
CA ARG A 234 -19.09 -3.54 -17.79
C ARG A 234 -18.54 -3.21 -19.16
N LYS A 235 -17.23 -3.31 -19.36
CA LYS A 235 -16.59 -3.26 -20.68
C LYS A 235 -15.53 -4.34 -20.79
N GLN A 236 -15.73 -5.29 -21.72
CA GLN A 236 -14.84 -6.43 -21.91
C GLN A 236 -14.62 -7.22 -20.60
N LYS A 237 -13.38 -7.22 -20.09
CA LYS A 237 -12.94 -7.91 -18.87
C LYS A 237 -12.96 -7.01 -17.63
N ILE A 238 -13.48 -5.79 -17.71
CA ILE A 238 -13.51 -4.84 -16.59
C ILE A 238 -14.94 -4.60 -16.15
N SER A 239 -15.18 -4.78 -14.86
CA SER A 239 -16.47 -4.50 -14.20
C SER A 239 -16.28 -3.63 -12.98
N VAL A 240 -17.24 -2.73 -12.74
CA VAL A 240 -17.34 -1.94 -11.50
C VAL A 240 -18.68 -2.20 -10.83
N PHE A 241 -18.63 -2.56 -9.55
CA PHE A 241 -19.78 -2.80 -8.70
C PHE A 241 -19.96 -1.65 -7.71
N GLU A 242 -21.16 -1.10 -7.64
CA GLU A 242 -21.60 -0.15 -6.61
C GLU A 242 -22.14 -0.95 -5.42
N VAL A 243 -21.54 -0.75 -4.26
CA VAL A 243 -21.85 -1.47 -3.02
C VAL A 243 -22.13 -0.47 -1.91
N ASP A 244 -23.38 -0.43 -1.46
CA ASP A 244 -23.78 0.41 -0.33
C ASP A 244 -23.28 -0.20 0.99
N GLY A 245 -22.54 0.59 1.79
CA GLY A 245 -21.99 0.13 3.06
C GLY A 245 -23.03 -0.17 4.14
N LYS A 246 -24.24 0.37 4.03
CA LYS A 246 -25.38 0.04 4.89
C LYS A 246 -25.97 -1.32 4.53
N ASP A 247 -26.14 -1.58 3.24
CA ASP A 247 -26.77 -2.82 2.76
C ASP A 247 -25.83 -4.03 2.83
N HIS A 248 -24.52 -3.79 2.67
CA HIS A 248 -23.49 -4.84 2.64
C HIS A 248 -22.39 -4.62 3.68
N LYS A 249 -22.79 -4.28 4.92
CA LYS A 249 -21.90 -3.91 6.03
C LYS A 249 -20.68 -4.82 6.21
N ILE A 250 -20.88 -6.13 6.31
CA ILE A 250 -19.79 -7.10 6.51
C ILE A 250 -18.78 -7.06 5.36
N TYR A 251 -19.26 -7.06 4.13
CA TYR A 251 -18.38 -7.02 2.95
C TYR A 251 -17.56 -5.72 2.94
N CYS A 252 -18.20 -4.57 3.16
CA CYS A 252 -17.53 -3.28 3.18
C CYS A 252 -16.51 -3.17 4.34
N GLN A 253 -16.79 -3.74 5.51
CA GLN A 253 -15.83 -3.83 6.62
C GLN A 253 -14.61 -4.68 6.22
N THR A 254 -14.81 -5.82 5.55
CA THR A 254 -13.70 -6.65 5.05
C THR A 254 -12.86 -5.94 3.98
N VAL A 255 -13.49 -5.15 3.09
CA VAL A 255 -12.77 -4.27 2.14
C VAL A 255 -11.92 -3.26 2.91
N CYS A 256 -12.45 -2.63 3.95
CA CYS A 256 -11.72 -1.66 4.76
C CYS A 256 -10.52 -2.29 5.50
N LEU A 257 -10.70 -3.47 6.10
CA LEU A 257 -9.62 -4.20 6.77
C LEU A 257 -8.53 -4.63 5.79
N LEU A 258 -8.91 -5.13 4.60
CA LEU A 258 -7.98 -5.44 3.52
C LEU A 258 -7.23 -4.18 3.07
N ALA A 259 -7.95 -3.06 2.92
CA ALA A 259 -7.37 -1.81 2.44
C ALA A 259 -6.37 -1.22 3.42
N LYS A 260 -6.65 -1.31 4.73
CA LYS A 260 -5.78 -0.78 5.79
C LYS A 260 -4.40 -1.46 5.83
N LEU A 261 -4.27 -2.68 5.31
CA LEU A 261 -2.96 -3.34 5.12
C LEU A 261 -2.04 -2.58 4.14
N PHE A 262 -2.61 -1.71 3.30
CA PHE A 262 -1.91 -0.98 2.23
C PHE A 262 -2.11 0.54 2.29
N LEU A 263 -2.87 1.02 3.28
CA LEU A 263 -3.16 2.45 3.50
C LEU A 263 -2.79 2.82 4.93
N ASP A 264 -1.88 3.78 5.07
CA ASP A 264 -1.37 4.20 6.38
C ASP A 264 -2.46 4.94 7.18
N HIS A 265 -3.02 5.99 6.59
CA HIS A 265 -3.93 6.94 7.25
C HIS A 265 -5.42 6.59 7.15
N LYS A 266 -5.78 5.31 7.00
CA LYS A 266 -7.19 4.90 6.99
C LYS A 266 -7.71 4.74 8.42
N THR A 267 -8.57 5.66 8.85
CA THR A 267 -9.09 5.71 10.23
C THR A 267 -10.45 5.04 10.39
N LEU A 268 -11.30 5.04 9.35
CA LEU A 268 -12.63 4.44 9.39
C LEU A 268 -12.65 3.07 8.70
N TYR A 269 -12.92 2.02 9.48
CA TYR A 269 -12.98 0.64 8.99
C TYR A 269 -14.22 -0.15 9.44
N PHE A 270 -14.86 0.19 10.55
CA PHE A 270 -16.09 -0.45 11.01
C PHE A 270 -17.37 0.33 10.70
N ASP A 271 -17.30 1.66 10.76
CA ASP A 271 -18.41 2.53 10.39
C ASP A 271 -18.41 2.77 8.87
N VAL A 272 -19.06 1.86 8.15
CA VAL A 272 -19.09 1.83 6.68
C VAL A 272 -20.41 2.34 6.10
N GLU A 273 -21.44 2.53 6.94
CA GLU A 273 -22.79 2.91 6.52
C GLU A 273 -22.87 4.28 5.81
N PRO A 274 -22.05 5.29 6.17
CA PRO A 274 -22.01 6.57 5.46
C PRO A 274 -21.41 6.49 4.05
N PHE A 275 -20.84 5.35 3.64
CA PHE A 275 -20.07 5.22 2.40
C PHE A 275 -20.75 4.34 1.36
N VAL A 276 -20.47 4.66 0.10
CA VAL A 276 -20.66 3.77 -1.06
C VAL A 276 -19.29 3.36 -1.58
N PHE A 277 -19.14 2.08 -1.91
CA PHE A 277 -17.90 1.49 -2.39
C PHE A 277 -18.04 1.12 -3.87
N TYR A 278 -17.06 1.52 -4.67
CA TYR A 278 -16.99 1.21 -6.09
C TYR A 278 -15.88 0.19 -6.32
N ILE A 279 -16.27 -1.07 -6.44
CA ILE A 279 -15.36 -2.22 -6.48
C ILE A 279 -15.00 -2.53 -7.93
N LEU A 280 -13.73 -2.36 -8.28
CA LEU A 280 -13.19 -2.69 -9.60
C LEU A 280 -12.72 -4.15 -9.64
N THR A 281 -13.12 -4.84 -10.70
CA THR A 281 -12.79 -6.25 -10.91
C THR A 281 -12.29 -6.52 -12.33
N GLU A 282 -11.38 -7.49 -12.44
CA GLU A 282 -11.06 -8.18 -13.69
C GLU A 282 -11.98 -9.41 -13.79
N VAL A 283 -12.58 -9.65 -14.96
CA VAL A 283 -13.53 -10.73 -15.15
C VAL A 283 -13.00 -11.77 -16.11
N ASP A 284 -13.08 -13.03 -15.69
CA ASP A 284 -12.76 -14.20 -16.49
C ASP A 284 -13.92 -15.23 -16.46
N ARG A 285 -13.64 -16.48 -16.86
CA ARG A 285 -14.62 -17.57 -16.87
C ARG A 285 -15.01 -18.09 -15.48
N HIS A 286 -14.20 -17.80 -14.46
CA HIS A 286 -14.38 -18.23 -13.08
C HIS A 286 -15.15 -17.19 -12.26
N GLY A 287 -14.93 -15.90 -12.50
CA GLY A 287 -15.71 -14.84 -11.87
C GLY A 287 -15.13 -13.44 -12.03
N CYS A 288 -15.54 -12.54 -11.14
CA CYS A 288 -15.06 -11.17 -11.04
C CYS A 288 -14.07 -11.07 -9.88
N HIS A 289 -12.79 -10.86 -10.22
CA HIS A 289 -11.65 -10.86 -9.31
C HIS A 289 -11.34 -9.44 -8.85
N LEU A 290 -11.29 -9.20 -7.54
CA LEU A 290 -10.97 -7.89 -6.98
C LEU A 290 -9.60 -7.38 -7.45
N VAL A 291 -9.59 -6.15 -7.99
CA VAL A 291 -8.38 -5.44 -8.45
C VAL A 291 -8.11 -4.23 -7.57
N GLY A 292 -9.16 -3.52 -7.19
CA GLY A 292 -9.08 -2.29 -6.42
C GLY A 292 -10.46 -1.73 -6.13
N TYR A 293 -10.51 -0.62 -5.42
CA TYR A 293 -11.76 0.08 -5.16
C TYR A 293 -11.50 1.56 -4.87
N PHE A 294 -12.57 2.34 -4.87
CA PHE A 294 -12.63 3.56 -4.09
C PHE A 294 -13.92 3.65 -3.27
N SER A 295 -13.89 4.39 -2.17
CA SER A 295 -15.07 4.74 -1.40
C SER A 295 -15.44 6.20 -1.61
N LYS A 296 -16.73 6.50 -1.50
CA LYS A 296 -17.30 7.86 -1.58
C LYS A 296 -18.30 8.03 -0.44
N GLU A 297 -18.23 9.15 0.27
CA GLU A 297 -19.26 9.52 1.24
C GLU A 297 -20.59 9.77 0.53
N LYS A 298 -21.69 9.27 1.10
CA LYS A 298 -23.04 9.54 0.58
C LYS A 298 -23.37 11.04 0.64
N GLU A 299 -22.91 11.69 1.70
CA GLU A 299 -23.03 13.13 1.93
C GLU A 299 -21.64 13.64 2.32
N SER A 300 -20.94 14.32 1.40
CA SER A 300 -19.64 14.92 1.67
C SER A 300 -19.79 16.45 1.82
N PRO A 301 -19.61 17.02 3.02
CA PRO A 301 -19.72 18.46 3.24
C PRO A 301 -18.73 19.28 2.38
N ASP A 302 -17.53 18.74 2.19
CA ASP A 302 -16.46 19.36 1.41
C ASP A 302 -16.56 19.10 -0.10
N GLY A 303 -17.56 18.32 -0.52
CA GLY A 303 -17.74 17.94 -1.92
C GLY A 303 -16.66 16.98 -2.42
N ASN A 304 -16.11 16.13 -1.55
CA ASN A 304 -15.15 15.13 -1.96
C ASN A 304 -15.86 14.05 -2.80
N ASN A 305 -15.32 13.76 -3.99
CA ASN A 305 -15.87 12.69 -4.84
C ASN A 305 -15.21 11.34 -4.61
N LEU A 306 -14.17 11.31 -3.77
CA LEU A 306 -13.41 10.13 -3.40
C LEU A 306 -12.87 10.30 -1.98
N ALA A 307 -13.11 9.32 -1.11
CA ALA A 307 -12.57 9.27 0.25
C ALA A 307 -11.28 8.44 0.31
N CYS A 308 -11.39 7.12 0.07
CA CYS A 308 -10.24 6.22 -0.03
C CYS A 308 -10.15 5.62 -1.43
N ILE A 309 -8.94 5.37 -1.92
CA ILE A 309 -8.67 4.66 -3.17
C ILE A 309 -7.54 3.66 -2.98
N LEU A 310 -7.70 2.46 -3.52
CA LEU A 310 -6.68 1.43 -3.49
C LEU A 310 -6.70 0.61 -4.78
N THR A 311 -5.52 0.36 -5.33
CA THR A 311 -5.28 -0.76 -6.26
C THR A 311 -4.41 -1.78 -5.53
N LEU A 312 -4.84 -3.04 -5.49
CA LEU A 312 -4.10 -4.10 -4.80
C LEU A 312 -2.69 -4.24 -5.42
N PRO A 313 -1.65 -4.53 -4.62
CA PRO A 313 -0.26 -4.48 -5.08
C PRO A 313 0.04 -5.23 -6.39
N PRO A 314 -0.46 -6.46 -6.64
CA PRO A 314 -0.21 -7.18 -7.89
C PRO A 314 -0.77 -6.50 -9.16
N TYR A 315 -1.68 -5.54 -8.99
CA TYR A 315 -2.34 -4.81 -10.06
C TYR A 315 -1.86 -3.35 -10.18
N GLN A 316 -0.96 -2.90 -9.32
CA GLN A 316 -0.41 -1.55 -9.41
C GLN A 316 0.41 -1.35 -10.70
N ARG A 317 0.53 -0.09 -11.14
CA ARG A 317 1.23 0.33 -12.37
C ARG A 317 0.70 -0.28 -13.68
N LYS A 318 -0.49 -0.91 -13.67
CA LYS A 318 -1.17 -1.45 -14.87
C LYS A 318 -2.28 -0.54 -15.44
N GLY A 319 -2.48 0.65 -14.86
CA GLY A 319 -3.49 1.62 -15.29
C GLY A 319 -4.77 1.64 -14.47
N TYR A 320 -5.02 0.65 -13.61
CA TYR A 320 -6.24 0.56 -12.79
C TYR A 320 -6.46 1.74 -11.85
N GLY A 321 -5.40 2.29 -11.24
CA GLY A 321 -5.51 3.49 -10.40
C GLY A 321 -6.03 4.70 -11.17
N LYS A 322 -5.54 4.93 -12.41
CA LYS A 322 -6.05 5.99 -13.28
C LYS A 322 -7.50 5.72 -13.71
N PHE A 323 -7.85 4.46 -13.95
CA PHE A 323 -9.22 4.07 -14.27
C PHE A 323 -10.19 4.39 -13.11
N LEU A 324 -9.83 4.04 -11.87
CA LEU A 324 -10.63 4.35 -10.67
C LEU A 324 -10.83 5.86 -10.50
N ILE A 325 -9.76 6.66 -10.67
CA ILE A 325 -9.85 8.13 -10.63
C ILE A 325 -10.76 8.66 -11.75
N ALA A 326 -10.59 8.18 -12.98
CA ALA A 326 -11.45 8.58 -14.09
C ALA A 326 -12.92 8.24 -13.79
N PHE A 327 -13.18 7.06 -13.24
CA PHE A 327 -14.51 6.59 -12.91
C PHE A 327 -15.17 7.48 -11.85
N SER A 328 -14.45 7.92 -10.82
CA SER A 328 -15.00 8.84 -9.82
C SER A 328 -15.42 10.18 -10.42
N TYR A 329 -14.68 10.68 -11.42
CA TYR A 329 -15.07 11.90 -12.15
C TYR A 329 -16.24 11.68 -13.11
N GLU A 330 -16.39 10.52 -13.76
CA GLU A 330 -17.59 10.22 -14.55
C GLU A 330 -18.85 10.22 -13.71
N LEU A 331 -18.79 9.74 -12.46
CA LEU A 331 -19.90 9.86 -11.51
C LEU A 331 -20.20 11.33 -11.18
N SER A 332 -19.18 12.15 -10.89
CA SER A 332 -19.37 13.58 -10.64
C SER A 332 -20.00 14.32 -11.82
N LYS A 333 -19.63 13.96 -13.07
CA LYS A 333 -20.25 14.52 -14.28
C LYS A 333 -21.75 14.19 -14.36
N LEU A 334 -22.12 12.94 -14.08
CA LEU A 334 -23.53 12.53 -14.04
C LEU A 334 -24.32 13.20 -12.91
N GLU A 335 -23.67 13.55 -11.81
CA GLU A 335 -24.25 14.34 -10.71
C GLU A 335 -24.37 15.83 -11.01
N GLY A 336 -23.71 16.33 -12.06
CA GLY A 336 -23.60 17.76 -12.34
C GLY A 336 -22.81 18.52 -11.28
N THR A 337 -21.85 17.86 -10.63
CA THR A 337 -21.01 18.43 -9.56
C THR A 337 -19.54 18.45 -9.94
N VAL A 338 -18.77 19.30 -9.27
CA VAL A 338 -17.31 19.25 -9.27
C VAL A 338 -16.84 18.54 -8.00
N GLY A 339 -15.67 17.90 -8.05
CA GLY A 339 -15.13 17.18 -6.90
C GLY A 339 -13.60 17.07 -6.88
N SER A 340 -13.08 16.83 -5.69
CA SER A 340 -11.67 16.57 -5.41
C SER A 340 -11.58 15.31 -4.53
N PRO A 341 -10.44 14.59 -4.50
CA PRO A 341 -10.23 13.60 -3.45
C PRO A 341 -10.10 14.24 -2.07
N GLU A 342 -10.50 13.47 -1.05
CA GLU A 342 -10.22 13.77 0.35
C GLU A 342 -8.70 13.91 0.59
N LYS A 343 -8.33 14.82 1.49
CA LYS A 343 -6.95 15.15 1.83
C LYS A 343 -6.68 14.79 3.30
N PRO A 344 -5.46 14.35 3.65
CA PRO A 344 -4.28 14.24 2.80
C PRO A 344 -4.25 12.97 1.92
N LEU A 345 -3.77 13.11 0.68
CA LEU A 345 -3.49 11.98 -0.21
C LEU A 345 -2.16 11.29 0.15
N SER A 346 -2.08 9.98 -0.06
CA SER A 346 -0.80 9.24 -0.09
C SER A 346 0.07 9.71 -1.26
N ASP A 347 1.39 9.52 -1.18
CA ASP A 347 2.30 9.94 -2.26
C ASP A 347 1.98 9.28 -3.61
N LEU A 348 1.62 7.99 -3.59
CA LEU A 348 1.17 7.28 -4.78
C LEU A 348 -0.16 7.84 -5.30
N GLY A 349 -1.06 8.24 -4.40
CA GLY A 349 -2.31 8.94 -4.72
C GLY A 349 -2.05 10.27 -5.40
N LYS A 350 -1.20 11.13 -4.82
CA LYS A 350 -0.81 12.44 -5.38
C LYS A 350 -0.24 12.29 -6.80
N LEU A 351 0.72 11.37 -6.99
CA LEU A 351 1.32 11.11 -8.31
C LEU A 351 0.27 10.66 -9.33
N SER A 352 -0.66 9.79 -8.92
CA SER A 352 -1.72 9.27 -9.78
C SER A 352 -2.71 10.36 -10.20
N TYR A 353 -3.18 11.19 -9.26
CA TYR A 353 -4.07 12.32 -9.54
C TYR A 353 -3.41 13.38 -10.42
N ARG A 354 -2.16 13.78 -10.12
CA ARG A 354 -1.41 14.73 -10.96
C ARG A 354 -1.26 14.23 -12.40
N SER A 355 -0.94 12.95 -12.56
CA SER A 355 -0.82 12.33 -13.89
C SER A 355 -2.16 12.27 -14.62
N TYR A 356 -3.26 11.97 -13.91
CA TYR A 356 -4.61 11.95 -14.48
C TYR A 356 -5.06 13.35 -14.91
N TRP A 357 -5.01 14.34 -14.01
CA TRP A 357 -5.41 15.72 -14.32
C TRP A 357 -4.60 16.30 -15.48
N SER A 358 -3.27 16.10 -15.47
CA SER A 358 -2.43 16.58 -16.58
C SER A 358 -2.86 15.98 -17.91
N TRP A 359 -3.13 14.67 -17.95
CA TRP A 359 -3.57 14.01 -19.17
C TRP A 359 -4.92 14.53 -19.67
N VAL A 360 -5.93 14.63 -18.81
CA VAL A 360 -7.27 15.13 -19.17
C VAL A 360 -7.20 16.56 -19.70
N LEU A 361 -6.46 17.44 -19.02
CA LEU A 361 -6.33 18.84 -19.42
C LEU A 361 -5.58 18.98 -20.75
N LEU A 362 -4.49 18.23 -20.94
CA LEU A 362 -3.74 18.23 -22.19
C LEU A 362 -4.57 17.71 -23.37
N GLU A 363 -5.38 16.67 -23.17
CA GLU A 363 -6.27 16.13 -24.20
C GLU A 363 -7.31 17.17 -24.65
N ILE A 364 -7.95 17.86 -23.71
CA ILE A 364 -8.90 18.93 -24.02
C ILE A 364 -8.21 20.08 -24.74
N LEU A 365 -7.05 20.54 -24.23
CA LEU A 365 -6.31 21.66 -24.81
C LEU A 365 -5.75 21.37 -26.20
N ARG A 366 -5.51 20.09 -26.54
CA ARG A 366 -5.10 19.67 -27.88
C ARG A 366 -6.24 19.84 -28.89
N ASP A 367 -7.44 19.41 -28.51
CA ASP A 367 -8.58 19.32 -29.43
C ASP A 367 -9.37 20.63 -29.51
N PHE A 368 -9.24 21.51 -28.51
CA PHE A 368 -9.96 22.77 -28.44
C PHE A 368 -9.37 23.83 -29.37
N LYS A 369 -10.21 24.40 -30.26
CA LYS A 369 -9.85 25.50 -31.15
C LYS A 369 -10.43 26.80 -30.59
N GLY A 370 -9.61 27.57 -29.88
CA GLY A 370 -9.98 28.88 -29.35
C GLY A 370 -9.49 29.13 -27.93
N THR A 371 -10.14 30.07 -27.24
CA THR A 371 -9.90 30.37 -25.83
C THR A 371 -10.83 29.55 -24.95
N ILE A 372 -10.28 28.82 -23.99
CA ILE A 372 -11.04 28.09 -22.98
C ILE A 372 -10.72 28.66 -21.59
N SER A 373 -11.75 28.82 -20.77
CA SER A 373 -11.64 29.31 -19.39
C SER A 373 -11.47 28.17 -18.40
N ILE A 374 -10.94 28.50 -17.21
CA ILE A 374 -10.81 27.53 -16.10
C ILE A 374 -12.18 27.02 -15.64
N ARG A 375 -13.21 27.87 -15.72
CA ARG A 375 -14.58 27.49 -15.39
C ARG A 375 -15.12 26.45 -16.37
N GLU A 376 -14.96 26.67 -17.68
CA GLU A 376 -15.38 25.71 -18.71
C GLU A 376 -14.65 24.36 -18.56
N LEU A 377 -13.34 24.36 -18.28
CA LEU A 377 -12.61 23.12 -17.98
C LEU A 377 -13.19 22.39 -16.77
N SER A 378 -13.57 23.13 -15.72
CA SER A 378 -14.17 22.57 -14.51
C SER A 378 -15.53 21.93 -14.78
N GLU A 379 -16.38 22.61 -15.55
CA GLU A 379 -17.69 22.13 -15.98
C GLU A 379 -17.59 20.89 -16.89
N MET A 380 -16.62 20.83 -17.81
CA MET A 380 -16.42 19.70 -18.70
C MET A 380 -15.86 18.45 -18.00
N THR A 381 -15.03 18.64 -16.98
CA THR A 381 -14.24 17.54 -16.37
C THR A 381 -14.71 17.14 -14.98
N SER A 382 -15.55 17.95 -14.34
CA SER A 382 -15.88 17.88 -12.91
C SER A 382 -14.66 18.05 -11.97
N ILE A 383 -13.50 18.47 -12.47
CA ILE A 383 -12.32 18.77 -11.65
C ILE A 383 -12.48 20.16 -11.05
N THR A 384 -12.17 20.32 -9.76
CA THR A 384 -12.24 21.65 -9.11
C THR A 384 -11.33 22.67 -9.80
N GLN A 385 -11.74 23.94 -9.79
CA GLN A 385 -10.92 25.01 -10.38
C GLN A 385 -9.53 25.12 -9.72
N SER A 386 -9.42 24.85 -8.42
CA SER A 386 -8.14 24.80 -7.70
C SER A 386 -7.21 23.69 -8.22
N ASP A 387 -7.75 22.50 -8.48
CA ASP A 387 -6.96 21.38 -9.00
C ASP A 387 -6.54 21.64 -10.46
N ILE A 388 -7.41 22.28 -11.26
CA ILE A 388 -7.07 22.75 -12.61
C ILE A 388 -5.95 23.79 -12.57
N ILE A 389 -6.09 24.83 -11.74
CA ILE A 389 -5.09 25.90 -11.60
C ILE A 389 -3.74 25.30 -11.20
N SER A 390 -3.70 24.49 -10.14
CA SER A 390 -2.45 23.89 -9.66
C SER A 390 -1.81 22.97 -10.72
N THR A 391 -2.62 22.22 -11.47
CA THR A 391 -2.13 21.38 -12.57
C THR A 391 -1.53 22.22 -13.71
N LEU A 392 -2.24 23.25 -14.16
CA LEU A 392 -1.76 24.13 -15.23
C LEU A 392 -0.52 24.94 -14.79
N GLN A 393 -0.41 25.30 -13.50
CA GLN A 393 0.79 25.92 -12.94
C GLN A 393 2.00 24.98 -13.05
N MET A 394 1.84 23.69 -12.69
CA MET A 394 2.91 22.70 -12.84
C MET A 394 3.33 22.49 -14.30
N LEU A 395 2.38 22.58 -15.25
CA LEU A 395 2.64 22.47 -16.68
C LEU A 395 3.15 23.78 -17.32
N ASN A 396 3.27 24.87 -16.55
CA ASN A 396 3.59 26.22 -17.02
C ASN A 396 2.62 26.75 -18.10
N MET A 397 1.33 26.44 -17.97
CA MET A 397 0.27 26.77 -18.95
C MET A 397 -0.74 27.82 -18.47
N VAL A 398 -0.52 28.42 -17.30
CA VAL A 398 -1.40 29.46 -16.75
C VAL A 398 -0.58 30.65 -16.26
N LYS A 399 -1.12 31.86 -16.44
CA LYS A 399 -0.55 33.11 -15.93
C LYS A 399 -1.57 33.83 -15.05
N TYR A 400 -1.07 34.64 -14.12
CA TYR A 400 -1.91 35.51 -13.32
C TYR A 400 -1.93 36.90 -13.95
N TRP A 401 -3.12 37.40 -14.29
CA TRP A 401 -3.32 38.69 -14.94
C TRP A 401 -4.55 39.39 -14.37
N LYS A 402 -4.39 40.64 -13.89
CA LYS A 402 -5.46 41.48 -13.34
C LYS A 402 -6.37 40.78 -12.31
N GLY A 403 -5.79 39.98 -11.42
CA GLY A 403 -6.55 39.27 -10.39
C GLY A 403 -7.15 37.93 -10.83
N GLN A 404 -6.89 37.48 -12.06
CA GLN A 404 -7.45 36.25 -12.62
C GLN A 404 -6.37 35.32 -13.16
N HIS A 405 -6.62 34.02 -13.08
CA HIS A 405 -5.81 33.00 -13.74
C HIS A 405 -6.28 32.85 -15.20
N VAL A 406 -5.37 33.06 -16.15
CA VAL A 406 -5.63 33.00 -17.59
C VAL A 406 -4.78 31.89 -18.18
N ILE A 407 -5.42 30.98 -18.91
CA ILE A 407 -4.74 29.90 -19.63
C ILE A 407 -3.96 30.50 -20.78
N CYS A 408 -2.65 30.24 -20.83
CA CYS A 408 -1.72 30.80 -21.79
C CYS A 408 -0.91 29.66 -22.38
N VAL A 409 -1.45 29.06 -23.44
CA VAL A 409 -0.89 27.85 -24.04
C VAL A 409 -0.81 27.99 -25.56
N THR A 410 0.24 27.42 -26.15
CA THR A 410 0.36 27.28 -27.61
C THR A 410 0.13 25.82 -28.00
N PRO A 411 -0.40 25.53 -29.21
CA PRO A 411 -0.55 24.15 -29.66
C PRO A 411 0.75 23.35 -29.62
N LYS A 412 1.89 24.01 -29.93
CA LYS A 412 3.22 23.38 -29.87
C LYS A 412 3.58 22.92 -28.45
N LEU A 413 3.31 23.74 -27.43
CA LEU A 413 3.59 23.39 -26.04
C LEU A 413 2.75 22.19 -25.57
N VAL A 414 1.48 22.12 -25.99
CA VAL A 414 0.59 20.98 -25.67
C VAL A 414 1.14 19.70 -26.29
N GLU A 415 1.51 19.74 -27.57
CA GLU A 415 2.11 18.60 -28.28
C GLU A 415 3.43 18.14 -27.65
N GLU A 416 4.27 19.06 -27.20
CA GLU A 416 5.52 18.74 -26.48
C GLU A 416 5.24 17.96 -25.18
N HIS A 417 4.24 18.39 -24.40
CA HIS A 417 3.83 17.67 -23.19
C HIS A 417 3.21 16.31 -23.51
N ILE A 418 2.32 16.21 -24.49
CA ILE A 418 1.66 14.93 -24.86
C ILE A 418 2.68 13.88 -25.32
N LYS A 419 3.76 14.30 -25.99
CA LYS A 419 4.84 13.39 -26.41
C LYS A 419 5.72 12.91 -25.25
N SER A 420 5.68 13.57 -24.10
CA SER A 420 6.42 13.16 -22.90
C SER A 420 5.93 11.80 -22.41
N ALA A 421 6.87 10.93 -22.01
CA ALA A 421 6.56 9.61 -21.48
C ALA A 421 5.63 9.65 -20.24
N GLN A 422 5.64 10.77 -19.50
CA GLN A 422 4.84 10.97 -18.29
C GLN A 422 3.34 11.13 -18.55
N TYR A 423 2.95 11.64 -19.73
CA TYR A 423 1.56 12.00 -20.06
C TYR A 423 0.97 11.15 -21.18
N LYS A 424 1.57 9.97 -21.42
CA LYS A 424 1.02 8.98 -22.35
C LYS A 424 -0.43 8.63 -22.00
N ARG A 425 -1.22 8.41 -23.04
CA ARG A 425 -2.61 7.97 -22.93
C ARG A 425 -2.70 6.74 -22.01
N PRO A 426 -3.60 6.74 -21.01
CA PRO A 426 -3.81 5.59 -20.15
C PRO A 426 -4.17 4.35 -20.97
N PRO A 427 -3.64 3.17 -20.63
CA PRO A 427 -3.95 1.92 -21.33
C PRO A 427 -5.40 1.48 -21.15
N ILE A 428 -6.03 1.92 -20.04
CA ILE A 428 -7.40 1.60 -19.68
C ILE A 428 -8.12 2.93 -19.41
N THR A 429 -9.16 3.20 -20.18
CA THR A 429 -10.01 4.40 -20.04
C THR A 429 -11.44 4.00 -19.72
N VAL A 430 -12.14 4.86 -18.99
CA VAL A 430 -13.58 4.71 -18.76
C VAL A 430 -14.32 5.10 -20.02
N ASP A 431 -15.29 4.29 -20.42
CA ASP A 431 -16.18 4.58 -21.54
C ASP A 431 -17.57 4.90 -21.01
N PRO A 432 -18.01 6.17 -21.03
CA PRO A 432 -19.28 6.58 -20.45
C PRO A 432 -20.49 5.81 -21.01
N GLU A 433 -20.44 5.29 -22.24
CA GLU A 433 -21.53 4.52 -22.85
C GLU A 433 -21.84 3.21 -22.09
N TYR A 434 -20.87 2.68 -21.36
CA TYR A 434 -21.00 1.44 -20.60
C TYR A 434 -21.35 1.69 -19.11
N LEU A 435 -21.42 2.96 -18.68
CA LEU A 435 -21.78 3.34 -17.32
C LEU A 435 -23.31 3.44 -17.17
N ARG A 436 -23.90 2.46 -16.50
CA ARG A 436 -25.34 2.35 -16.23
C ARG A 436 -25.65 2.83 -14.82
N TRP A 437 -25.55 4.13 -14.61
CA TRP A 437 -25.69 4.75 -13.29
C TRP A 437 -26.55 6.01 -13.35
N THR A 438 -27.26 6.28 -12.26
CA THR A 438 -28.07 7.49 -12.09
C THR A 438 -27.87 8.03 -10.67
N PRO A 439 -27.71 9.35 -10.49
CA PRO A 439 -27.55 9.94 -9.16
C PRO A 439 -28.67 9.53 -8.18
N PRO A 440 -28.33 9.20 -6.92
CA PRO A 440 -29.33 9.00 -5.88
C PRO A 440 -30.19 10.26 -5.71
N LYS A 441 -31.51 10.09 -5.52
CA LYS A 441 -32.40 11.21 -5.22
C LYS A 441 -31.99 11.83 -3.88
N ARG A 442 -31.46 13.07 -3.89
CA ARG A 442 -31.17 13.81 -2.66
C ARG A 442 -32.47 14.01 -1.89
N VAL A 443 -32.60 13.42 -0.71
CA VAL A 443 -33.70 13.72 0.22
C VAL A 443 -33.41 15.10 0.80
N THR A 444 -33.97 16.15 0.21
CA THR A 444 -33.92 17.49 0.79
C THR A 444 -34.64 17.47 2.13
N LYS A 445 -33.90 17.41 3.24
CA LYS A 445 -34.45 17.69 4.57
C LYS A 445 -34.88 19.16 4.57
N VAL A 446 -36.18 19.39 4.42
CA VAL A 446 -36.77 20.72 4.64
C VAL A 446 -36.51 21.07 6.09
N GLN A 447 -35.56 21.98 6.33
CA GLN A 447 -35.41 22.61 7.64
C GLN A 447 -36.70 23.39 7.92
N LYS A 448 -37.55 22.85 8.80
CA LYS A 448 -38.61 23.63 9.41
C LYS A 448 -37.94 24.77 10.15
N LYS A 449 -38.09 26.00 9.66
CA LYS A 449 -37.80 27.20 10.43
C LYS A 449 -38.68 27.13 11.68
N SER A 450 -38.05 26.95 12.84
CA SER A 450 -38.67 27.14 14.16
C SER A 450 -38.79 28.62 14.46
#